data_AF-A0A532T3G7-F1
#
_entry.id   AF-A0A532T3G7-F1
#
_cell.length_a   1.000
_cell.length_b   1.000
_cell.length_c   1.000
_cell.angle_alpha   90.00
_cell.angle_beta   90.00
_cell.angle_gamma   90.00
#
_symmetry.space_group_name_H-M   'P 1'
#
loop_
_entity.id
_entity.type
_entity.pdbx_description
1 polymer ?
#
loop_
_entity_poly.entity_id
_entity_poly.type
_entity_poly.pdbx_seq_one_letter_code
_entity_poly.pdbx_strand_id
1 'polypeptide(L)'
;MSNILKKEVILLVVFSLVLPIVFSLDSDGDGLVDEEDSYPYDFDNDGMPDDWEIRNGLRFDVVDNKYDKDRDGLSNFEEFMQGTDPSSADSDGDGINDFKEINSLGSDPLKKNRIIWPLIYIPVLIIFLVFVIFLFEKYKLDIILKEKFEKLFSRTKENKKISIPQPSNQQQIKPTSSRKYITEDEKLQSVLKKSTQLYGKKAKKEDINKIHGVFGNASENKLKSSNKKEVFDKLKKI
;
A
#
# COMPACT_ATOMS: atom_id res chain seq x y z
N MET A 1 53.32 -38.31 -63.02
CA MET A 1 52.25 -37.61 -62.26
C MET A 1 52.20 -36.17 -62.78
N SER A 2 51.11 -35.79 -63.47
CA SER A 2 51.06 -34.54 -64.25
C SER A 2 51.17 -33.30 -63.34
N ASN A 3 51.74 -32.21 -63.86
CA ASN A 3 51.84 -30.94 -63.13
C ASN A 3 50.48 -30.37 -62.71
N ILE A 4 49.40 -30.83 -63.34
CA ILE A 4 48.01 -30.49 -63.03
C ILE A 4 47.60 -31.08 -61.68
N LEU A 5 47.87 -32.38 -61.45
CA LEU A 5 47.60 -33.03 -60.17
C LEU A 5 48.34 -32.39 -58.99
N LYS A 6 49.58 -31.91 -59.21
CA LYS A 6 50.33 -31.21 -58.15
C LYS A 6 49.72 -29.84 -57.80
N LYS A 7 49.20 -29.10 -58.79
CA LYS A 7 48.58 -27.79 -58.57
C LYS A 7 47.25 -27.90 -57.85
N GLU A 8 46.40 -28.86 -58.21
CA GLU A 8 45.11 -29.05 -57.53
C GLU A 8 45.29 -29.54 -56.09
N VAL A 9 46.25 -30.43 -55.84
CA VAL A 9 46.57 -30.87 -54.48
C VAL A 9 47.11 -29.71 -53.64
N ILE A 10 47.98 -28.86 -54.18
CA ILE A 10 48.47 -27.67 -53.46
C ILE A 10 47.33 -26.68 -53.21
N LEU A 11 46.44 -26.43 -54.18
CA LEU A 11 45.30 -25.53 -54.01
C LEU A 11 44.34 -26.03 -52.92
N LEU A 12 44.03 -27.33 -52.89
CA LEU A 12 43.16 -27.94 -51.88
C LEU A 12 43.82 -27.93 -50.49
N VAL A 13 45.13 -28.15 -50.40
CA VAL A 13 45.88 -28.08 -49.13
C VAL A 13 45.93 -26.63 -48.61
N VAL A 14 46.18 -25.65 -49.47
CA VAL A 14 46.16 -24.23 -49.08
C VAL A 14 44.76 -23.81 -48.67
N PHE A 15 43.72 -24.18 -49.43
CA PHE A 15 42.33 -23.89 -49.10
C PHE A 15 41.90 -24.52 -47.77
N SER A 16 42.28 -25.78 -47.51
CA SER A 16 41.99 -26.48 -46.25
C SER A 16 42.76 -25.93 -45.05
N LEU A 17 43.94 -25.35 -45.25
CA LEU A 17 44.73 -24.75 -44.17
C LEU A 17 44.34 -23.29 -43.90
N VAL A 18 43.81 -22.57 -44.88
CA VAL A 18 43.44 -21.16 -44.77
C VAL A 18 41.98 -20.98 -44.34
N LEU A 19 41.05 -21.83 -44.80
CA LEU A 19 39.64 -21.82 -44.37
C LEU A 19 39.43 -21.76 -42.85
N PRO A 20 40.06 -22.60 -42.02
CA PRO A 20 39.86 -22.56 -40.57
C PRO A 20 40.43 -21.31 -39.90
N ILE A 21 41.37 -20.59 -40.55
CA ILE A 21 41.93 -19.34 -40.03
C ILE A 21 40.99 -18.16 -40.33
N VAL A 22 40.26 -18.22 -41.44
CA VAL A 22 39.28 -17.19 -41.84
C VAL A 22 37.97 -17.33 -41.05
N PHE A 23 37.63 -18.54 -40.59
CA PHE A 23 36.39 -18.82 -39.84
C PHE A 23 36.50 -18.59 -38.32
N SER A 24 37.67 -18.18 -37.81
CA SER A 24 37.92 -17.99 -36.37
C SER A 24 37.97 -16.51 -35.97
N LEU A 25 37.29 -15.65 -36.71
CA LEU A 25 37.33 -14.20 -36.59
C LEU A 25 35.94 -13.56 -36.60
N ASP A 26 34.86 -14.34 -36.50
CA ASP A 26 33.46 -13.86 -36.46
C ASP A 26 32.76 -14.68 -35.38
N SER A 27 32.87 -14.19 -34.14
CA SER A 27 32.58 -14.93 -32.91
C SER A 27 31.08 -15.08 -32.64
N ASP A 28 30.25 -14.13 -33.09
CA ASP A 28 28.79 -14.15 -32.97
C ASP A 28 28.06 -14.52 -34.27
N GLY A 29 28.74 -14.50 -35.42
CA GLY A 29 28.19 -14.92 -36.70
C GLY A 29 27.33 -13.85 -37.36
N ASP A 30 27.47 -12.58 -36.98
CA ASP A 30 26.70 -11.45 -37.51
C ASP A 30 27.18 -11.01 -38.92
N GLY A 31 28.35 -11.52 -39.34
CA GLY A 31 28.96 -11.28 -40.64
C GLY A 31 29.98 -10.13 -40.66
N LEU A 32 30.27 -9.53 -39.51
CA LEU A 32 31.44 -8.71 -39.25
C LEU A 32 32.55 -9.59 -38.66
N VAL A 33 33.80 -9.15 -38.83
CA VAL A 33 34.92 -9.80 -38.15
C VAL A 33 35.15 -9.14 -36.81
N ASP A 34 35.58 -9.90 -35.80
CA ASP A 34 35.79 -9.47 -34.41
C ASP A 34 36.65 -8.20 -34.28
N GLU A 35 37.58 -7.96 -35.23
CA GLU A 35 38.43 -6.76 -35.25
C GLU A 35 37.69 -5.50 -35.75
N GLU A 36 36.62 -5.66 -36.52
CA GLU A 36 35.79 -4.59 -37.09
C GLU A 36 34.42 -4.46 -36.41
N ASP A 37 34.11 -5.37 -35.48
CA ASP A 37 32.85 -5.38 -34.74
C ASP A 37 32.92 -4.58 -33.43
N SER A 38 31.87 -3.82 -33.17
CA SER A 38 31.66 -3.11 -31.90
C SER A 38 31.33 -4.06 -30.75
N TYR A 39 30.66 -5.18 -31.06
CA TYR A 39 30.19 -6.15 -30.08
C TYR A 39 30.45 -7.58 -30.55
N PRO A 40 31.73 -8.01 -30.66
CA PRO A 40 32.13 -9.32 -31.18
C PRO A 40 31.63 -10.52 -30.35
N TYR A 41 30.87 -10.27 -29.29
CA TYR A 41 30.30 -11.27 -28.39
C TYR A 41 28.84 -10.88 -28.11
N ASP A 42 27.97 -11.10 -29.12
CA ASP A 42 26.50 -11.00 -29.08
C ASP A 42 25.90 -12.31 -29.65
N PHE A 43 25.86 -13.37 -28.83
CA PHE A 43 25.59 -14.73 -29.29
C PHE A 43 24.22 -14.92 -29.94
N ASP A 44 23.21 -14.16 -29.53
CA ASP A 44 21.88 -14.19 -30.12
C ASP A 44 21.61 -13.08 -31.16
N ASN A 45 22.59 -12.22 -31.38
CA ASN A 45 22.61 -11.16 -32.40
C ASN A 45 21.44 -10.19 -32.25
N ASP A 46 21.09 -9.82 -31.02
CA ASP A 46 19.99 -8.92 -30.74
C ASP A 46 20.41 -7.47 -30.46
N GLY A 47 21.72 -7.22 -30.51
CA GLY A 47 22.36 -5.92 -30.30
C GLY A 47 22.75 -5.66 -28.85
N MET A 48 22.59 -6.63 -27.95
CA MET A 48 23.06 -6.57 -26.57
C MET A 48 24.26 -7.53 -26.39
N PRO A 49 25.38 -7.06 -25.81
CA PRO A 49 26.54 -7.95 -25.61
C PRO A 49 26.29 -8.98 -24.51
N ASP A 50 26.77 -10.22 -24.72
CA ASP A 50 26.65 -11.34 -23.77
C ASP A 50 27.06 -10.94 -22.34
N ASP A 51 28.20 -10.25 -22.21
CA ASP A 51 28.77 -9.80 -20.94
C ASP A 51 27.89 -8.77 -20.22
N TRP A 52 27.14 -7.95 -20.96
CA TRP A 52 26.20 -7.01 -20.36
C TRP A 52 24.95 -7.74 -19.88
N GLU A 53 24.41 -8.64 -20.70
CA GLU A 53 23.22 -9.42 -20.35
C GLU A 53 23.45 -10.28 -19.11
N ILE A 54 24.56 -11.00 -19.04
CA ILE A 54 24.91 -11.84 -17.89
C ILE A 54 25.01 -11.00 -16.61
N ARG A 55 25.62 -9.81 -16.67
CA ARG A 55 25.76 -8.93 -15.50
C ARG A 55 24.44 -8.33 -15.03
N ASN A 56 23.49 -8.15 -15.94
CA ASN A 56 22.15 -7.62 -15.65
C ASN A 56 21.08 -8.74 -15.49
N GLY A 57 21.53 -9.99 -15.42
CA GLY A 57 20.67 -11.15 -15.17
C GLY A 57 19.69 -11.46 -16.31
N LEU A 58 20.02 -11.07 -17.53
CA LEU A 58 19.35 -11.47 -18.77
C LEU A 58 19.96 -12.77 -19.32
N ARG A 59 19.47 -13.22 -20.48
CA ARG A 59 19.91 -14.45 -21.13
C ARG A 59 20.56 -14.14 -22.47
N PHE A 60 21.89 -14.25 -22.50
CA PHE A 60 22.73 -14.10 -23.70
C PHE A 60 22.42 -15.01 -24.90
N ASP A 61 21.48 -15.94 -24.74
CA ASP A 61 21.15 -16.95 -25.74
C ASP A 61 19.68 -16.85 -26.20
N VAL A 62 19.04 -15.72 -25.95
CA VAL A 62 17.65 -15.43 -26.34
C VAL A 62 17.49 -13.97 -26.73
N VAL A 63 17.16 -13.77 -28.00
CA VAL A 63 16.70 -12.49 -28.56
C VAL A 63 15.56 -11.90 -27.72
N ASP A 64 15.92 -11.00 -26.80
CA ASP A 64 15.04 -10.39 -25.82
C ASP A 64 15.22 -8.87 -25.72
N ASN A 65 16.01 -8.25 -26.60
CA ASN A 65 16.19 -6.81 -26.77
C ASN A 65 14.91 -5.95 -26.71
N LYS A 66 13.77 -6.49 -27.16
CA LYS A 66 12.45 -5.82 -27.17
C LYS A 66 11.58 -6.12 -25.95
N TYR A 67 12.05 -6.98 -25.06
CA TYR A 67 11.33 -7.38 -23.86
C TYR A 67 11.54 -6.31 -22.80
N ASP A 68 10.58 -6.21 -21.90
CA ASP A 68 10.57 -5.27 -20.79
C ASP A 68 10.44 -6.12 -19.52
N LYS A 69 11.59 -6.39 -18.89
CA LYS A 69 11.70 -7.40 -17.85
C LYS A 69 11.13 -6.92 -16.51
N ASP A 70 11.32 -5.66 -16.17
CA ASP A 70 10.83 -5.07 -14.91
C ASP A 70 9.48 -4.34 -15.04
N ARG A 71 9.03 -4.11 -16.28
CA ARG A 71 7.74 -3.53 -16.66
C ARG A 71 7.63 -2.04 -16.37
N ASP A 72 8.74 -1.32 -16.48
CA ASP A 72 8.78 0.12 -16.31
C ASP A 72 8.38 0.89 -17.59
N GLY A 73 8.46 0.22 -18.74
CA GLY A 73 8.15 0.75 -20.07
C GLY A 73 9.35 0.94 -20.99
N LEU A 74 10.58 0.68 -20.54
CA LEU A 74 11.77 0.55 -21.37
C LEU A 74 11.97 -0.92 -21.76
N SER A 75 12.46 -1.12 -22.98
CA SER A 75 12.94 -2.44 -23.41
C SER A 75 14.37 -2.68 -22.93
N ASN A 76 14.77 -3.95 -22.76
CA ASN A 76 16.11 -4.35 -22.34
C ASN A 76 17.21 -3.63 -23.15
N PHE A 77 17.00 -3.46 -24.46
CA PHE A 77 17.94 -2.73 -25.31
C PHE A 77 17.95 -1.21 -25.07
N GLU A 78 16.80 -0.61 -24.80
CA GLU A 78 16.75 0.80 -24.39
C GLU A 78 17.49 0.99 -23.07
N GLU A 79 17.35 0.05 -22.13
CA GLU A 79 18.07 0.07 -20.86
C GLU A 79 19.57 -0.13 -21.03
N PHE A 80 20.00 -1.03 -21.91
CA PHE A 80 21.40 -1.14 -22.32
C PHE A 80 21.96 0.19 -22.83
N MET A 81 21.22 0.88 -23.69
CA MET A 81 21.61 2.17 -24.25
C MET A 81 21.65 3.30 -23.22
N GLN A 82 20.80 3.24 -22.18
CA GLN A 82 20.74 4.24 -21.10
C GLN A 82 21.65 3.89 -19.91
N GLY A 83 22.12 2.64 -19.83
CA GLY A 83 22.90 2.13 -18.72
C GLY A 83 22.09 1.83 -17.45
N THR A 84 20.78 1.64 -17.57
CA THR A 84 19.86 1.28 -16.46
C THR A 84 19.84 -0.23 -16.22
N ASP A 85 19.25 -0.67 -15.10
CA ASP A 85 19.15 -2.07 -14.70
C ASP A 85 17.83 -2.68 -15.19
N PRO A 86 17.84 -3.62 -16.16
CA PRO A 86 16.63 -4.25 -16.69
C PRO A 86 15.86 -5.13 -15.71
N SER A 87 16.36 -5.29 -14.49
CA SER A 87 15.67 -5.96 -13.41
C SER A 87 15.04 -5.00 -12.40
N SER A 88 15.19 -3.69 -12.58
CA SER A 88 14.81 -2.66 -11.60
C SER A 88 14.20 -1.44 -12.26
N ALA A 89 12.87 -1.32 -12.12
CA ALA A 89 12.11 -0.22 -12.72
C ALA A 89 12.59 1.18 -12.30
N ASP A 90 13.33 1.29 -11.21
CA ASP A 90 13.92 2.53 -10.67
C ASP A 90 15.38 2.20 -10.34
N SER A 91 16.29 2.45 -11.29
CA SER A 91 17.68 2.01 -11.23
C SER A 91 18.46 2.67 -10.10
N ASP A 92 18.18 3.93 -9.83
CA ASP A 92 18.85 4.64 -8.75
C ASP A 92 18.15 4.47 -7.38
N GLY A 93 16.87 4.14 -7.35
CA GLY A 93 16.09 3.90 -6.14
C GLY A 93 15.65 5.19 -5.43
N ASP A 94 15.22 6.20 -6.18
CA ASP A 94 14.68 7.46 -5.65
C ASP A 94 13.15 7.55 -5.60
N GLY A 95 12.47 6.58 -6.21
CA GLY A 95 11.01 6.46 -6.29
C GLY A 95 10.39 6.92 -7.61
N ILE A 96 11.18 7.25 -8.63
CA ILE A 96 10.73 7.49 -10.01
C ILE A 96 11.30 6.37 -10.89
N ASN A 97 10.48 5.83 -11.79
CA ASN A 97 10.97 4.81 -12.71
C ASN A 97 11.76 5.40 -13.88
N ASP A 98 12.70 4.63 -14.41
CA ASP A 98 13.67 5.06 -15.41
C ASP A 98 12.99 5.60 -16.67
N PHE A 99 11.96 4.91 -17.17
CA PHE A 99 11.13 5.35 -18.29
C PHE A 99 10.63 6.79 -18.11
N LYS A 100 10.18 7.14 -16.90
CA LYS A 100 9.59 8.44 -16.62
C LYS A 100 10.65 9.52 -16.46
N GLU A 101 11.79 9.17 -15.90
CA GLU A 101 12.95 10.06 -15.82
C GLU A 101 13.40 10.48 -17.21
N ILE A 102 13.57 9.51 -18.11
CA ILE A 102 14.01 9.75 -19.49
C ILE A 102 12.93 10.49 -20.29
N ASN A 103 11.70 9.98 -20.33
CA ASN A 103 10.68 10.46 -21.30
C ASN A 103 9.82 11.61 -20.79
N SER A 104 9.67 11.78 -19.48
CA SER A 104 8.76 12.81 -18.92
C SER A 104 9.50 13.93 -18.22
N LEU A 105 10.63 13.65 -17.58
CA LEU A 105 11.35 14.62 -16.76
C LEU A 105 12.64 15.13 -17.43
N GLY A 106 13.24 14.34 -18.32
CA GLY A 106 14.58 14.59 -18.84
C GLY A 106 15.63 14.57 -17.73
N SER A 107 15.43 13.76 -16.69
CA SER A 107 16.39 13.54 -15.61
C SER A 107 17.30 12.35 -15.94
N ASP A 108 18.34 12.20 -15.12
CA ASP A 108 19.33 11.12 -15.22
C ASP A 108 18.84 9.96 -14.34
N PRO A 109 18.47 8.79 -14.93
CA PRO A 109 17.89 7.65 -14.22
C PRO A 109 18.87 6.94 -13.27
N LEU A 110 20.15 7.32 -13.30
CA LEU A 110 21.19 6.76 -12.45
C LEU A 110 21.54 7.68 -11.28
N LYS A 111 20.77 8.77 -11.08
CA LYS A 111 21.12 9.83 -10.15
C LYS A 111 19.95 10.33 -9.30
N LYS A 112 19.92 9.79 -8.07
CA LYS A 112 18.91 10.08 -7.06
C LYS A 112 18.44 11.52 -7.01
N ASN A 113 17.19 11.74 -7.36
CA ASN A 113 16.48 13.00 -7.22
C ASN A 113 16.09 13.24 -5.76
N ARG A 114 16.88 14.07 -5.08
CA ARG A 114 16.64 14.44 -3.68
C ARG A 114 15.45 15.37 -3.44
N ILE A 115 14.79 15.84 -4.49
CA ILE A 115 13.71 16.83 -4.38
C ILE A 115 12.34 16.16 -4.13
N ILE A 116 12.19 14.86 -4.37
CA ILE A 116 10.90 14.16 -4.22
C ILE A 116 10.52 13.98 -2.74
N TRP A 117 11.49 13.63 -1.89
CA TRP A 117 11.26 13.44 -0.45
C TRP A 117 10.57 14.63 0.23
N PRO A 118 11.02 15.89 0.05
CA PRO A 118 10.30 17.02 0.65
C PRO A 118 8.89 17.20 0.08
N LEU A 119 8.62 16.91 -1.20
CA LEU A 119 7.27 17.02 -1.77
C LEU A 119 6.24 16.08 -1.12
N ILE A 120 6.66 14.87 -0.72
CA ILE A 120 5.80 13.91 -0.03
C ILE A 120 5.74 14.21 1.47
N TYR A 121 6.86 14.59 2.10
CA TYR A 121 6.90 14.86 3.54
C TYR A 121 6.21 16.16 3.96
N ILE A 122 6.24 17.22 3.13
CA ILE A 122 5.61 18.50 3.44
C ILE A 122 4.10 18.36 3.70
N PRO A 123 3.27 17.74 2.83
CA PRO A 123 1.84 17.60 3.10
C PRO A 123 1.56 16.69 4.31
N VAL A 124 2.35 15.63 4.51
CA VAL A 124 2.24 14.76 5.69
C VAL A 124 2.55 15.54 6.97
N LEU A 125 3.60 16.37 6.96
CA LEU A 125 3.98 17.23 8.08
C LEU A 125 2.91 18.28 8.37
N ILE A 126 2.31 18.88 7.33
CA ILE A 126 1.21 19.83 7.48
C ILE A 126 0.00 19.14 8.13
N ILE A 127 -0.38 17.95 7.65
CA ILE A 127 -1.48 17.17 8.24
C ILE A 127 -1.18 16.82 9.70
N PHE A 128 0.06 16.42 10.00
CA PHE A 128 0.51 16.13 11.36
C PHE A 128 0.44 17.37 12.26
N LEU A 129 0.89 18.53 11.78
CA LEU A 129 0.80 19.80 12.50
C LEU A 129 -0.65 20.19 12.78
N VAL A 130 -1.54 20.08 11.79
CA VAL A 130 -2.98 20.34 11.96
C VAL A 130 -3.58 19.39 12.99
N PHE A 131 -3.18 18.11 13.00
CA PHE A 131 -3.61 17.13 13.98
C PHE A 131 -3.15 17.48 15.40
N VAL A 132 -1.89 17.90 15.57
CA VAL A 132 -1.36 18.33 16.87
C VAL A 132 -2.09 19.56 17.39
N ILE A 133 -2.36 20.55 16.53
CA ILE A 133 -3.15 21.73 16.88
C ILE A 133 -4.56 21.32 17.31
N PHE A 134 -5.20 20.40 16.57
CA PHE A 134 -6.52 19.86 16.93
C PHE A 134 -6.51 19.16 18.29
N LEU A 135 -5.49 18.35 18.58
CA LEU A 135 -5.34 17.71 19.90
C LEU A 135 -5.21 18.74 21.02
N PHE A 136 -4.46 19.83 20.76
CA PHE A 136 -4.27 20.90 21.74
C PHE A 136 -5.58 21.63 22.02
N GLU A 137 -6.35 21.98 20.99
CA GLU A 137 -7.67 22.59 21.15
C GLU A 137 -8.64 21.67 21.90
N LYS A 138 -8.64 20.37 21.56
CA LYS A 138 -9.44 19.37 22.28
C LYS A 138 -9.07 19.28 23.76
N TYR A 139 -7.77 19.21 24.06
CA TYR A 139 -7.27 19.14 25.44
C TYR A 139 -7.64 20.39 26.25
N LYS A 140 -7.55 21.58 25.63
CA LYS A 140 -7.97 22.84 26.24
C LYS A 140 -9.46 22.87 26.57
N LEU A 141 -10.31 22.35 25.67
CA LEU A 141 -11.75 22.22 25.92
C LEU A 141 -12.06 21.27 27.08
N ASP A 142 -11.37 20.14 27.17
CA ASP A 142 -11.58 19.15 28.23
C ASP A 142 -11.27 19.74 29.64
N ILE A 143 -10.21 20.55 29.76
CA ILE A 143 -9.89 21.26 31.02
C ILE A 143 -11.02 22.23 31.42
N ILE A 144 -11.45 23.09 30.49
CA ILE A 144 -12.51 24.08 30.75
C ILE A 144 -13.83 23.40 31.10
N LEU A 145 -14.16 22.29 30.41
CA LEU A 145 -15.36 21.50 30.70
C LEU A 145 -15.29 20.88 32.10
N LYS A 146 -14.14 20.33 32.49
CA LYS A 146 -13.95 19.74 33.82
C LYS A 146 -14.12 20.79 34.93
N GLU A 147 -13.54 21.98 34.77
CA GLU A 147 -13.73 23.09 35.73
C GLU A 147 -15.19 23.54 35.86
N LYS A 148 -15.91 23.67 34.73
CA LYS A 148 -17.34 24.03 34.74
C LYS A 148 -18.19 22.94 35.39
N PHE A 149 -17.88 21.68 35.12
CA PHE A 149 -18.59 20.53 35.67
C PHE A 149 -18.42 20.46 37.20
N GLU A 150 -17.20 20.58 37.72
CA GLU A 150 -16.94 20.62 39.17
C GLU A 150 -17.71 21.76 39.88
N LYS A 151 -17.78 22.94 39.26
CA LYS A 151 -18.60 24.06 39.78
C LYS A 151 -20.10 23.74 39.81
N LEU A 152 -20.62 23.04 38.79
CA LEU A 152 -22.03 22.62 38.73
C LEU A 152 -22.35 21.53 39.77
N PHE A 153 -21.43 20.59 40.00
CA PHE A 153 -21.59 19.54 41.02
C PHE A 153 -21.50 20.08 42.45
N SER A 154 -20.70 21.12 42.67
CA SER A 154 -20.61 21.81 43.96
C SER A 154 -21.95 22.47 44.33
N ARG A 155 -22.59 23.17 43.39
CA ARG A 155 -23.91 23.83 43.60
C ARG A 155 -25.05 22.85 43.85
N THR A 156 -25.01 21.67 43.23
CA THR A 156 -26.05 20.63 43.42
C THR A 156 -25.91 19.87 44.75
N LYS A 157 -24.68 19.75 45.29
CA LYS A 157 -24.45 19.22 46.65
C LYS A 157 -24.96 20.16 47.75
N GLU A 158 -24.85 21.47 47.56
CA GLU A 158 -25.40 22.46 48.50
C GLU A 158 -26.94 22.47 48.52
N ASN A 159 -27.58 22.42 47.35
CA ASN A 159 -29.05 22.45 47.24
C ASN A 159 -29.76 21.18 47.72
N LYS A 160 -29.04 20.06 47.94
CA LYS A 160 -29.63 18.80 48.44
C LYS A 160 -29.65 18.69 49.97
N LYS A 161 -29.19 19.72 50.71
CA LYS A 161 -29.17 19.72 52.18
C LYS A 161 -30.42 20.31 52.87
N ILE A 162 -31.47 20.69 52.12
CA ILE A 162 -32.67 21.32 52.69
C ILE A 162 -33.84 20.33 52.77
N SER A 163 -34.15 19.96 54.02
CA SER A 163 -35.40 19.42 54.61
C SER A 163 -35.99 18.08 54.10
N ILE A 164 -35.87 17.05 54.95
CA ILE A 164 -36.75 15.87 55.01
C ILE A 164 -37.81 16.14 56.09
N PRO A 165 -39.13 16.04 55.82
CA PRO A 165 -40.14 15.78 56.85
C PRO A 165 -40.55 14.29 56.85
N GLN A 166 -40.76 13.75 58.06
CA GLN A 166 -41.25 12.39 58.34
C GLN A 166 -42.73 12.18 57.94
N PRO A 167 -43.19 10.91 57.77
CA PRO A 167 -44.52 10.58 57.25
C PRO A 167 -45.56 10.35 58.36
N SER A 168 -46.82 10.71 58.10
CA SER A 168 -47.98 10.28 58.90
C SER A 168 -49.25 10.11 58.05
N ASN A 169 -49.78 8.87 58.04
CA ASN A 169 -51.18 8.37 58.02
C ASN A 169 -52.26 9.09 57.16
N GLN A 170 -53.24 8.45 56.50
CA GLN A 170 -53.87 7.13 56.65
C GLN A 170 -54.76 6.80 55.40
N GLN A 171 -55.12 5.51 55.31
CA GLN A 171 -56.04 4.74 54.43
C GLN A 171 -57.40 5.43 54.14
N GLN A 172 -58.27 5.11 53.16
CA GLN A 172 -58.74 3.86 52.52
C GLN A 172 -59.74 4.25 51.39
N ILE A 173 -59.85 3.61 50.22
CA ILE A 173 -60.90 2.62 49.80
C ILE A 173 -60.64 2.21 48.31
N LYS A 174 -60.90 0.92 48.00
CA LYS A 174 -60.63 0.06 46.83
C LYS A 174 -61.54 0.31 45.56
N PRO A 175 -61.67 -0.63 44.58
CA PRO A 175 -60.73 -1.03 43.50
C PRO A 175 -61.38 -1.03 42.09
N THR A 176 -60.64 -0.84 40.98
CA THR A 176 -60.84 -1.62 39.72
C THR A 176 -59.84 -1.25 38.60
N SER A 177 -59.13 -2.29 38.16
CA SER A 177 -58.64 -2.63 36.81
C SER A 177 -57.66 -1.76 35.99
N SER A 178 -56.62 -2.47 35.55
CA SER A 178 -55.66 -2.23 34.46
C SER A 178 -54.38 -1.41 34.78
N ARG A 179 -53.27 -2.12 34.59
CA ARG A 179 -51.89 -1.87 34.97
C ARG A 179 -51.11 -1.54 33.71
N LYS A 180 -50.39 -0.41 33.67
CA LYS A 180 -49.17 -0.28 32.87
C LYS A 180 -48.24 0.77 33.48
N TYR A 181 -47.19 0.28 34.12
CA TYR A 181 -46.02 1.08 34.49
C TYR A 181 -45.30 1.45 33.19
N ILE A 182 -45.18 2.75 32.91
CA ILE A 182 -44.29 3.27 31.87
C ILE A 182 -42.94 3.49 32.57
N THR A 183 -42.02 2.54 32.41
CA THR A 183 -40.63 2.66 32.85
C THR A 183 -39.87 3.62 31.94
N GLU A 184 -38.84 4.29 32.48
CA GLU A 184 -37.97 5.29 31.83
C GLU A 184 -37.23 4.85 30.55
N ASP A 185 -37.52 3.65 30.03
CA ASP A 185 -36.91 3.09 28.83
C ASP A 185 -37.35 3.79 27.52
N GLU A 186 -38.55 4.40 27.47
CA GLU A 186 -39.02 5.08 26.25
C GLU A 186 -38.24 6.37 25.95
N LYS A 187 -37.78 7.09 26.99
CA LYS A 187 -36.93 8.27 26.80
C LYS A 187 -35.54 7.88 26.30
N LEU A 188 -34.96 6.80 26.82
CA LEU A 188 -33.66 6.27 26.39
C LEU A 188 -33.68 5.79 24.94
N GLN A 189 -34.76 5.13 24.51
CA GLN A 189 -34.93 4.70 23.11
C GLN A 189 -35.04 5.88 22.14
N SER A 190 -35.69 6.99 22.55
CA SER A 190 -35.79 8.19 21.71
C SER A 190 -34.43 8.88 21.47
N VAL A 191 -33.54 8.86 22.47
CA VAL A 191 -32.20 9.44 22.38
C VAL A 191 -31.27 8.57 21.54
N LEU A 192 -31.34 7.24 21.72
CA LEU A 192 -30.59 6.29 20.90
C LEU A 192 -30.95 6.36 19.42
N LYS A 193 -32.25 6.45 19.10
CA LYS A 193 -32.74 6.59 17.71
C LYS A 193 -32.29 7.90 17.04
N LYS A 194 -32.08 8.96 17.84
CA LYS A 194 -31.58 10.25 17.35
C LYS A 194 -30.06 10.25 17.13
N SER A 195 -29.30 9.52 17.96
CA SER A 195 -27.85 9.35 17.79
C SER A 195 -27.47 8.52 16.55
N THR A 196 -28.26 7.50 16.21
CA THR A 196 -28.04 6.66 15.02
C THR A 196 -28.38 7.38 13.71
N GLN A 197 -29.34 8.33 13.75
CA GLN A 197 -29.68 9.17 12.60
C GLN A 197 -28.58 10.20 12.27
N LEU A 198 -27.82 10.66 13.27
CA LEU A 198 -26.74 11.64 13.10
C LEU A 198 -25.43 11.04 12.59
N TYR A 199 -25.18 9.75 12.83
CA TYR A 199 -24.01 9.02 12.31
C TYR A 199 -24.28 8.23 11.01
N GLY A 200 -25.52 8.24 10.53
CA GLY A 200 -25.96 7.49 9.35
C GLY A 200 -25.73 8.18 8.00
N LYS A 201 -24.49 8.59 7.68
CA LYS A 201 -24.08 8.92 6.30
C LYS A 201 -22.67 8.41 5.99
N LYS A 202 -22.53 7.08 6.02
CA LYS A 202 -21.62 6.22 5.23
C LYS A 202 -21.41 4.91 6.02
N ALA A 203 -22.34 3.97 5.90
CA ALA A 203 -22.09 2.58 6.25
C ALA A 203 -22.51 1.74 5.04
N LYS A 204 -21.58 0.99 4.47
CA LYS A 204 -21.83 0.08 3.34
C LYS A 204 -22.72 -1.05 3.83
N LYS A 205 -23.53 -1.58 2.91
CA LYS A 205 -24.54 -2.63 3.14
C LYS A 205 -23.97 -3.94 3.75
N GLU A 206 -22.65 -4.10 3.76
CA GLU A 206 -21.93 -5.27 4.30
C GLU A 206 -21.81 -5.25 5.84
N ASP A 207 -21.89 -4.09 6.50
CA ASP A 207 -21.71 -3.98 7.96
C ASP A 207 -22.99 -4.31 8.76
N ILE A 208 -24.16 -4.13 8.15
CA ILE A 208 -25.46 -4.38 8.81
C ILE A 208 -25.69 -5.87 9.03
N ASN A 209 -25.21 -6.73 8.10
CA ASN A 209 -25.34 -8.17 8.21
C ASN A 209 -24.38 -8.78 9.26
N LYS A 210 -23.24 -8.14 9.55
CA LYS A 210 -22.35 -8.55 10.66
C LYS A 210 -22.95 -8.23 12.04
N ILE A 211 -23.71 -7.14 12.16
CA ILE A 211 -24.34 -6.75 13.43
C ILE A 211 -25.55 -7.65 13.75
N HIS A 212 -26.35 -8.02 12.75
CA HIS A 212 -27.50 -8.93 12.97
C HIS A 212 -27.10 -10.35 13.39
N GLY A 213 -25.91 -10.83 12.99
CA GLY A 213 -25.38 -12.15 13.39
C GLY A 213 -24.99 -12.25 14.87
N VAL A 214 -24.71 -11.13 15.55
CA VAL A 214 -24.30 -11.12 16.97
C VAL A 214 -25.52 -11.15 17.92
N PHE A 215 -26.68 -10.66 17.47
CA PHE A 215 -27.89 -10.59 18.29
C PHE A 215 -28.86 -11.76 18.08
N GLY A 216 -28.54 -12.72 17.22
CA GLY A 216 -29.41 -13.86 16.88
C GLY A 216 -29.61 -14.91 17.97
N ASN A 217 -28.82 -14.92 19.06
CA ASN A 217 -28.88 -15.95 20.11
C ASN A 217 -29.00 -15.38 21.54
N ALA A 218 -29.64 -14.22 21.71
CA ALA A 218 -29.88 -13.62 23.04
C ALA A 218 -31.38 -13.59 23.43
N SER A 219 -32.20 -14.43 22.79
CA SER A 219 -33.47 -14.86 23.35
C SER A 219 -33.20 -16.08 24.24
N GLU A 220 -33.59 -15.99 25.51
CA GLU A 220 -33.53 -17.06 26.51
C GLU A 220 -32.14 -17.49 27.00
N ASN A 221 -31.49 -16.63 27.81
CA ASN A 221 -31.10 -16.98 29.18
C ASN A 221 -30.13 -15.94 29.78
N LYS A 222 -30.60 -15.26 30.83
CA LYS A 222 -29.88 -14.93 32.07
C LYS A 222 -28.38 -14.54 31.93
N LEU A 223 -28.05 -13.44 31.26
CA LEU A 223 -26.70 -12.87 31.27
C LEU A 223 -26.50 -11.91 32.46
N LYS A 224 -25.76 -12.40 33.46
CA LYS A 224 -25.27 -11.65 34.63
C LYS A 224 -24.32 -10.52 34.20
N SER A 225 -24.23 -9.50 35.06
CA SER A 225 -23.51 -8.23 34.86
C SER A 225 -21.99 -8.30 34.59
N SER A 226 -21.37 -9.48 34.52
CA SER A 226 -19.91 -9.59 34.32
C SER A 226 -19.46 -9.55 32.85
N ASN A 227 -20.35 -9.75 31.86
CA ASN A 227 -19.94 -9.87 30.45
C ASN A 227 -20.16 -8.63 29.58
N LYS A 228 -20.60 -7.50 30.15
CA LYS A 228 -20.77 -6.24 29.39
C LYS A 228 -19.45 -5.70 28.83
N LYS A 229 -18.33 -5.96 29.52
CA LYS A 229 -17.00 -5.48 29.14
C LYS A 229 -16.42 -6.28 27.96
N GLU A 230 -16.64 -7.59 27.93
CA GLU A 230 -16.18 -8.47 26.85
C GLU A 230 -16.90 -8.20 25.52
N VAL A 231 -18.20 -7.90 25.59
CA VAL A 231 -18.98 -7.49 24.41
C VAL A 231 -18.50 -6.13 23.88
N PHE A 232 -18.15 -5.20 24.78
CA PHE A 232 -17.59 -3.89 24.41
C PHE A 232 -16.21 -3.99 23.77
N ASP A 233 -15.35 -4.89 24.28
CA ASP A 233 -13.99 -5.06 23.74
C ASP A 233 -13.98 -5.75 22.38
N LYS A 234 -14.95 -6.65 22.10
CA LYS A 234 -15.13 -7.24 20.76
C LYS A 234 -15.65 -6.23 19.73
N LEU A 235 -16.47 -5.25 20.14
CA LEU A 235 -16.94 -4.17 19.27
C LEU A 235 -15.86 -3.15 18.91
N LYS A 236 -14.77 -3.07 19.68
CA LYS A 236 -13.66 -2.13 19.44
C LYS A 236 -12.65 -2.60 18.38
N LYS A 237 -12.75 -3.86 17.94
CA LYS A 237 -11.85 -4.50 16.96
C LYS A 237 -12.43 -4.61 15.54
N ILE A 238 -13.63 -4.09 15.32
CA ILE A 238 -14.26 -3.92 14.00
C ILE A 238 -14.25 -2.41 13.70
#